data_AF-A0A914U3S5-F1
#
_entry.id   AF-A0A914U3S5-F1
#
_cell.length_a   1.000
_cell.length_b   1.000
_cell.length_c   1.000
_cell.angle_alpha   90.00
_cell.angle_beta   90.00
_cell.angle_gamma   90.00
#
_symmetry.space_group_name_H-M   'P 1'
#
loop_
_entity.id
_entity.type
_entity.pdbx_description
1 polymer ?
#
loop_
_entity_poly.entity_id
_entity_poly.type
_entity_poly.pdbx_seq_one_letter_code
_entity_poly.pdbx_strand_id
1 'polypeptide(L)' 'MAQELVQLQPGTQVERWTIEKKLGEGGFGAVYKVSDPTGQYALKVEGVNEQIQ' A
#
# COMPACT_ATOMS: atom_id res chain seq x y z
N MET A 1 -19.39 -7.91 5.50
CA MET A 1 -18.96 -7.03 4.40
C MET A 1 -17.44 -7.07 4.42
N ALA A 2 -16.81 -7.85 3.53
CA ALA A 2 -15.35 -7.97 3.53
C ALA A 2 -14.77 -6.60 3.17
N GLN A 3 -13.96 -6.04 4.07
CA GLN A 3 -13.17 -4.84 3.76
C GLN A 3 -12.23 -5.22 2.62
N GLU A 4 -12.49 -4.66 1.44
CA GLU A 4 -11.65 -4.86 0.27
C GLU A 4 -10.35 -4.09 0.54
N LEU A 5 -9.35 -4.81 1.05
CA LEU A 5 -8.00 -4.30 1.22
C LEU A 5 -7.51 -3.84 -0.16
N VAL A 6 -7.03 -2.61 -0.27
CA VAL A 6 -6.41 -2.12 -1.51
C VAL A 6 -5.16 -2.95 -1.76
N GLN A 7 -5.26 -3.92 -2.66
CA GLN A 7 -4.15 -4.77 -3.05
C GLN A 7 -3.41 -4.13 -4.24
N LEU A 8 -2.30 -3.45 -3.96
CA LEU A 8 -1.41 -2.96 -4.99
C LEU A 8 -0.50 -4.09 -5.49
N GLN A 9 -0.34 -4.19 -6.80
CA GLN A 9 0.53 -5.19 -7.41
C GLN A 9 1.97 -4.65 -7.49
N PRO A 10 3.01 -5.46 -7.19
CA PRO A 10 4.39 -5.07 -7.44
C PRO A 10 4.61 -4.75 -8.92
N GLY A 11 5.28 -3.64 -9.20
CA GLY A 11 5.45 -3.05 -10.54
C GLY A 11 4.41 -1.98 -10.87
N THR A 12 3.39 -1.78 -10.02
CA THR A 12 2.44 -0.67 -10.20
C THR A 12 3.09 0.65 -9.80
N GLN A 13 2.99 1.66 -10.67
CA GLN A 13 3.36 3.03 -10.31
C GLN A 13 2.13 3.75 -9.74
N VAL A 14 2.24 4.21 -8.50
CA VAL A 14 1.24 5.03 -7.82
C VAL A 14 1.78 6.45 -7.79
N GLU A 15 1.20 7.32 -8.64
CA GLU A 15 1.68 8.69 -8.84
C GLU A 15 3.18 8.77 -9.19
N ARG A 16 4.03 9.14 -8.23
CA ARG A 16 5.49 9.23 -8.38
C ARG A 16 6.25 8.02 -7.81
N TRP A 17 5.54 7.17 -7.08
CA TRP A 17 6.12 6.05 -6.34
C TRP A 17 5.92 4.75 -7.10
N THR A 18 6.99 4.00 -7.29
CA THR A 18 6.95 2.68 -7.94
C THR A 18 6.89 1.60 -6.87
N ILE A 19 5.84 0.78 -6.86
CA ILE A 19 5.74 -0.35 -5.94
C ILE A 19 6.77 -1.40 -6.37
N GLU A 20 7.77 -1.64 -5.52
CA GLU A 20 8.75 -2.71 -5.76
C GLU A 20 8.21 -4.06 -5.30
N LYS A 21 7.71 -4.11 -4.06
CA LYS A 21 7.22 -5.37 -3.46
C LYS A 21 6.28 -5.12 -2.30
N LYS A 22 5.40 -6.09 -2.01
CA LYS A 22 4.64 -6.13 -0.76
C LYS A 22 5.58 -6.53 0.38
N LEU A 23 5.62 -5.73 1.43
CA LEU A 23 6.40 -6.01 2.64
C LEU A 23 5.61 -6.86 3.63
N GLY A 24 4.30 -6.64 3.72
CA GLY A 24 3.43 -7.44 4.57
C GLY A 24 1.98 -7.01 4.49
N GLU A 25 1.09 -7.87 4.95
CA GLU A 25 -0.32 -7.56 5.19
C GLU A 25 -0.71 -7.95 6.60
N GLY A 26 -1.57 -7.17 7.21
CA GLY A 26 -2.22 -7.47 8.47
C GLY A 26 -3.67 -7.01 8.45
N GLY A 27 -4.38 -7.26 9.55
CA GLY A 27 -5.79 -6.86 9.69
C GLY A 27 -6.04 -5.35 9.57
N PHE A 28 -5.00 -4.52 9.73
CA PHE A 28 -5.06 -3.06 9.61
C PHE A 28 -4.67 -2.52 8.24
N GLY A 29 -4.27 -3.36 7.28
CA GLY A 29 -3.82 -2.89 5.97
C GLY A 29 -2.64 -3.65 5.41
N ALA A 30 -2.13 -3.14 4.28
CA ALA A 30 -0.97 -3.69 3.61
C ALA A 30 0.17 -2.66 3.54
N VAL A 31 1.40 -3.13 3.67
CA VAL A 31 2.60 -2.32 3.54
C VAL A 31 3.34 -2.76 2.29
N TYR A 32 3.69 -1.79 1.47
CA TYR A 32 4.44 -1.96 0.25
C TYR A 32 5.75 -1.18 0.32
N LYS A 33 6.81 -1.73 -0.25
CA LYS A 33 8.05 -1.01 -0.49
C LYS A 33 7.88 -0.27 -1.80
N VAL A 34 8.06 1.04 -1.77
CA VAL A 34 8.07 1.88 -2.97
C VAL A 34 9.42 2.55 -3.16
N SER A 35 9.74 2.87 -4.40
CA SER A 35 10.90 3.68 -4.77
C SER A 35 10.48 4.87 -5.63
N ASP A 36 11.15 5.99 -5.41
CA ASP A 36 11.02 7.26 -6.13
C ASP A 36 12.44 7.70 -6.55
N PRO A 37 12.62 8.62 -7.52
CA PRO A 37 13.94 9.17 -7.86
C PRO A 37 14.71 9.75 -6.66
N THR A 38 14.00 10.13 -5.59
CA THR A 38 14.58 10.65 -4.34
C THR A 38 15.05 9.58 -3.36
N GLY A 39 14.55 8.33 -3.46
CA GLY A 39 14.88 7.29 -2.50
C GLY A 39 13.86 6.14 -2.40
N GLN A 40 13.99 5.34 -1.34
CA GLN A 40 13.14 4.18 -1.07
C GLN A 40 12.28 4.46 0.17
N TYR A 41 10.98 4.17 0.09
CA TYR A 41 10.00 4.44 1.14
C TYR A 41 9.09 3.23 1.37
N ALA A 42 8.37 3.23 2.49
CA ALA A 42 7.32 2.25 2.79
C ALA A 42 5.95 2.93 2.65
N LEU A 43 5.13 2.43 1.74
CA LEU A 43 3.76 2.87 1.52
C LEU A 43 2.82 1.96 2.33
N LYS A 44 2.18 2.50 3.35
CA LYS A 44 1.08 1.83 4.05
C LYS A 44 -0.21 2.18 3.34
N VAL A 45 -0.99 1.17 2.95
CA VAL A 45 -2.34 1.34 2.43
C VAL A 45 -3.35 0.78 3.41
N GLU A 46 -4.35 1.59 3.71
CA GLU A 46 -5.49 1.25 4.56
C GLU A 46 -6.74 1.18 3.68
N GLY A 47 -7.68 0.30 4.03
CA GLY A 47 -8.96 0.24 3.33
C GLY A 47 -9.73 1.55 3.54
N VAL A 48 -10.33 2.11 2.48
CA VAL A 48 -10.96 3.45 2.44
C VAL A 48 -12.19 3.58 3.36
N ASN A 49 -12.51 2.58 4.19
CA ASN A 49 -13.71 2.55 5.01
C ASN A 49 -13.43 2.27 6.49
N GLU A 50 -12.42 2.94 7.04
CA GLU A 50 -12.31 3.10 8.49
C GLU A 50 -13.28 4.21 8.91
N GLN A 51 -14.56 3.87 9.06
CA GLN A 51 -15.49 4.73 9.76
C GLN A 51 -15.07 4.70 11.24
N ILE A 52 -14.34 5.71 11.69
CA ILE A 52 -14.17 6.01 13.11
C ILE A 52 -15.55 5.91 13.78
N GLN A 53 -15.75 4.89 14.61
CA GLN A 53 -16.92 4.77 15.49
C GLN A 53 -16.73 5.62 16.73
#